data_AF-A0A0U4W3Z0-F1
#
_entry.id   AF-A0A0U4W3Z0-F1
#
_cell.length_a   1.000
_cell.length_b   1.000
_cell.length_c   1.000
_cell.angle_alpha   90.00
_cell.angle_beta   90.00
_cell.angle_gamma   90.00
#
_symmetry.space_group_name_H-M   'P 1'
#
loop_
_entity.id
_entity.type
_entity.pdbx_description
1 polymer ?
#
loop_
_entity_poly.entity_id
_entity_poly.type
_entity_poly.pdbx_seq_one_letter_code
_entity_poly.pdbx_strand_id
1 'polypeptide(L)'
;MDYSIKIGGEAGQGIQTIGDLLAHIFSKAGYYVFTHQDYESRIRGGHNFYQIRFSDKPVSASKRKIHLLLALDKESIPLHFEELDSTGQVLYDSSHLKDKFEDPRFLDVPLFEIARTKGGSPITANTVAVGAVIGMLGMSPEIMYDLLKKTFYKKGKEVLEANLRAAEEGYNYAKEKCLACNFSLASFSESKYLITGTEAIGIGALSANVKFYAAYPMTPSTGIFNFIAEHAEEFNIMVEQAEDEIAAINMIIGASYAGVRSMTGTSGGGFALMVEGLALAGMTETPIVIVLAQRPGPATGLPTRTEQGDLLFALFSGHGEFPKIVFAPGTPEQALHLTNKAFDLAEKYQVISIILIDQYLADSQWSYSKIDTSRLIYKNYRLTGEELQKIEVYKRHLFTETGISPLGIPGTSTHLIITDSDEHDEEGHLIEDAEIRKKMVEKRLFKKLSLIKKEISQPLFYGAEDPEIVLICWGSLYGIVKEVVDILKKDHPVCMLHFSEIYPFSEDKTWQRLLEKAKLVINIEQNATSQFARLLKMETGLTIKHHINKYDGRPFLIEEMEEKIRGLIKGF
;
A
#
# COMPACT_ATOMS: atom_id res chain seq x y z
N MET A 1 -6.34 -4.01 -25.65
CA MET A 1 -6.84 -5.21 -24.95
C MET A 1 -6.96 -4.90 -23.46
N ASP A 2 -8.06 -5.21 -22.79
CA ASP A 2 -8.23 -4.93 -21.34
C ASP A 2 -9.20 -5.96 -20.73
N TYR A 3 -8.65 -6.99 -20.08
CA TYR A 3 -9.42 -8.10 -19.54
C TYR A 3 -9.37 -8.12 -18.02
N SER A 4 -10.42 -8.68 -17.42
CA SER A 4 -10.53 -8.85 -15.97
C SER A 4 -10.97 -10.28 -15.67
N ILE A 5 -10.25 -10.94 -14.77
CA ILE A 5 -10.53 -12.30 -14.28
C ILE A 5 -10.88 -12.17 -12.82
N LYS A 6 -11.98 -12.78 -12.39
CA LYS A 6 -12.35 -12.90 -10.98
C LYS A 6 -12.33 -14.36 -10.58
N ILE A 7 -11.69 -14.66 -9.46
CA ILE A 7 -11.64 -15.98 -8.86
C ILE A 7 -12.43 -15.89 -7.57
N GLY A 8 -13.55 -16.60 -7.48
CA GLY A 8 -14.40 -16.65 -6.30
C GLY A 8 -14.32 -18.01 -5.62
N GLY A 9 -14.43 -18.03 -4.29
CA GLY A 9 -14.41 -19.27 -3.52
C GLY A 9 -14.43 -19.06 -2.02
N GLU A 10 -14.34 -20.18 -1.32
CA GLU A 10 -14.21 -20.20 0.14
C GLU A 10 -12.76 -20.01 0.61
N ALA A 11 -12.59 -19.39 1.79
CA ALA A 11 -11.28 -19.29 2.42
C ALA A 11 -10.71 -20.70 2.66
N GLY A 12 -9.48 -20.93 2.17
CA GLY A 12 -8.81 -22.22 2.19
C GLY A 12 -8.84 -22.99 0.87
N GLN A 13 -9.59 -22.54 -0.14
CA GLN A 13 -9.59 -23.14 -1.49
C GLN A 13 -8.43 -22.65 -2.39
N GLY A 14 -7.52 -21.83 -1.86
CA GLY A 14 -6.33 -21.39 -2.59
C GLY A 14 -6.55 -20.33 -3.67
N ILE A 15 -7.62 -19.53 -3.54
CA ILE A 15 -7.94 -18.38 -4.40
C ILE A 15 -6.73 -17.48 -4.60
N GLN A 16 -6.05 -17.09 -3.50
CA GLN A 16 -4.86 -16.25 -3.56
C GLN A 16 -3.71 -16.93 -4.31
N THR A 17 -3.49 -18.23 -4.12
CA THR A 17 -2.44 -18.97 -4.83
C THR A 17 -2.67 -18.98 -6.35
N ILE A 18 -3.91 -19.19 -6.78
CA ILE A 18 -4.30 -19.12 -8.20
C ILE A 18 -4.12 -17.68 -8.71
N GLY A 19 -4.61 -16.71 -7.94
CA GLY A 19 -4.57 -15.29 -8.27
C GLY A 19 -3.15 -14.77 -8.48
N ASP A 20 -2.28 -15.00 -7.51
CA ASP A 20 -0.88 -14.57 -7.54
C ASP A 20 -0.12 -15.25 -8.67
N LEU A 21 -0.32 -16.56 -8.90
CA LEU A 21 0.36 -17.27 -9.98
C LEU A 21 -0.07 -16.73 -11.36
N LEU A 22 -1.37 -16.50 -11.59
CA LEU A 22 -1.87 -15.90 -12.83
C LEU A 22 -1.36 -14.47 -13.02
N ALA A 23 -1.39 -13.64 -11.98
CA ALA A 23 -0.87 -12.28 -12.04
C ALA A 23 0.62 -12.25 -12.43
N HIS A 24 1.43 -13.15 -11.86
CA HIS A 24 2.84 -13.31 -12.22
C HIS A 24 3.02 -13.82 -13.66
N ILE A 25 2.20 -14.77 -14.12
CA ILE A 25 2.22 -15.24 -15.51
C ILE A 25 1.96 -14.06 -16.46
N PHE A 26 0.91 -13.28 -16.23
CA PHE A 26 0.57 -12.13 -17.09
C PHE A 26 1.66 -11.06 -17.07
N SER A 27 2.20 -10.72 -15.90
CA SER A 27 3.28 -9.73 -15.80
C SER A 27 4.56 -10.22 -16.51
N LYS A 28 4.92 -11.51 -16.35
CA LYS A 28 6.06 -12.12 -17.07
C LYS A 28 5.84 -12.23 -18.57
N ALA A 29 4.59 -12.39 -19.02
CA ALA A 29 4.22 -12.34 -20.42
C ALA A 29 4.23 -10.91 -21.00
N GLY A 30 4.51 -9.89 -20.18
CA GLY A 30 4.67 -8.51 -20.62
C GLY A 30 3.41 -7.66 -20.57
N TYR A 31 2.31 -8.17 -19.99
CA TYR A 31 1.10 -7.37 -19.75
C TYR A 31 1.27 -6.43 -18.57
N TYR A 32 0.55 -5.31 -18.61
CA TYR A 32 0.30 -4.56 -17.39
C TYR A 32 -0.76 -5.28 -16.58
N VAL A 33 -0.56 -5.39 -15.27
CA VAL A 33 -1.39 -6.13 -14.32
C VAL A 33 -1.71 -5.26 -13.12
N PHE A 34 -2.96 -5.28 -12.72
CA PHE A 34 -3.46 -4.74 -11.45
C PHE A 34 -4.29 -5.81 -10.74
N THR A 35 -4.11 -6.00 -9.44
CA THR A 35 -4.91 -6.96 -8.66
C THR A 35 -5.62 -6.31 -7.47
N HIS A 36 -6.73 -6.93 -7.07
CA HIS A 36 -7.52 -6.56 -5.92
C HIS A 36 -8.09 -7.81 -5.27
N GLN A 37 -8.07 -7.86 -3.94
CA GLN A 37 -8.61 -8.97 -3.17
C GLN A 37 -9.72 -8.50 -2.24
N ASP A 38 -10.65 -9.41 -1.97
CA ASP A 38 -11.75 -9.23 -1.03
C ASP A 38 -11.90 -10.50 -0.22
N TYR A 39 -11.56 -10.43 1.06
CA TYR A 39 -11.62 -11.58 1.94
C TYR A 39 -12.21 -11.24 3.30
N GLU A 40 -12.91 -12.19 3.90
CA GLU A 40 -13.50 -12.03 5.21
C GLU A 40 -12.44 -12.21 6.32
N SER A 41 -12.70 -11.65 7.50
CA SER A 41 -11.89 -11.89 8.70
C SER A 41 -12.15 -13.31 9.27
N ARG A 42 -11.95 -14.34 8.43
CA ARG A 42 -12.19 -15.76 8.72
C ARG A 42 -11.06 -16.60 8.13
N ILE A 43 -10.63 -17.63 8.87
CA ILE A 43 -9.56 -18.53 8.44
C ILE A 43 -10.07 -19.56 7.41
N ARG A 44 -11.35 -19.97 7.51
CA ARG A 44 -12.00 -20.92 6.59
C ARG A 44 -13.46 -20.56 6.35
N GLY A 45 -13.96 -20.89 5.16
CA GLY A 45 -15.33 -20.60 4.74
C GLY A 45 -15.56 -19.14 4.40
N GLY A 46 -16.83 -18.77 4.19
CA GLY A 46 -17.22 -17.45 3.71
C GLY A 46 -16.81 -17.21 2.27
N HIS A 47 -17.46 -16.28 1.58
CA HIS A 47 -17.14 -15.98 0.19
C HIS A 47 -16.02 -14.94 0.09
N ASN A 48 -15.00 -15.25 -0.68
CA ASN A 48 -13.85 -14.40 -0.94
C ASN A 48 -13.62 -14.34 -2.45
N PHE A 49 -13.01 -13.26 -2.93
CA PHE A 49 -12.60 -13.19 -4.32
C PHE A 49 -11.23 -12.52 -4.51
N TYR A 50 -10.60 -12.88 -5.62
CA TYR A 50 -9.39 -12.26 -6.14
C TYR A 50 -9.65 -11.82 -7.58
N GLN A 51 -9.47 -10.54 -7.86
CA GLN A 51 -9.65 -9.98 -9.18
C GLN A 51 -8.30 -9.56 -9.78
N ILE A 52 -8.06 -9.99 -11.02
CA ILE A 52 -6.88 -9.65 -11.81
C ILE A 52 -7.37 -8.87 -13.03
N ARG A 53 -6.88 -7.66 -13.23
CA ARG A 53 -7.04 -6.92 -14.48
C ARG A 53 -5.70 -6.91 -15.20
N PHE A 54 -5.70 -7.23 -16.50
CA PHE A 54 -4.50 -7.17 -17.32
C PHE A 54 -4.76 -6.58 -18.70
N SER A 55 -3.78 -5.86 -19.22
CA SER A 55 -3.91 -5.06 -20.44
C SER A 55 -2.59 -4.91 -21.19
N ASP A 56 -2.70 -4.57 -22.48
CA ASP A 56 -1.60 -4.11 -23.32
C ASP A 56 -1.17 -2.66 -23.02
N LYS A 57 -1.93 -1.95 -22.17
CA LYS A 57 -1.65 -0.58 -21.71
C LYS A 57 -1.60 -0.52 -20.19
N PRO A 58 -0.96 0.49 -19.59
CA PRO A 58 -0.95 0.66 -18.13
C PRO A 58 -2.36 0.67 -17.54
N VAL A 59 -2.56 -0.12 -16.48
CA VAL A 59 -3.79 -0.20 -15.68
C VAL A 59 -3.44 0.01 -14.21
N SER A 60 -4.33 0.67 -13.46
CA SER A 60 -4.07 1.11 -12.09
C SER A 60 -5.24 0.94 -11.13
N ALA A 61 -6.36 0.38 -11.58
CA ALA A 61 -7.52 0.09 -10.74
C ALA A 61 -8.37 -1.06 -11.30
N SER A 62 -9.21 -1.62 -10.44
CA SER A 62 -10.22 -2.61 -10.82
C SER A 62 -11.43 -1.99 -11.52
N LYS A 63 -12.03 -2.77 -12.42
CA LYS A 63 -13.29 -2.46 -13.10
C LYS A 63 -14.42 -3.33 -12.57
N ARG A 64 -15.66 -2.86 -12.71
CA ARG A 64 -16.86 -3.65 -12.38
C ARG A 64 -17.02 -4.84 -13.32
N LYS A 65 -16.79 -4.66 -14.63
CA LYS A 65 -16.99 -5.73 -15.62
C LYS A 65 -15.84 -6.73 -15.62
N ILE A 66 -16.18 -8.02 -15.62
CA ILE A 66 -15.23 -9.14 -15.70
C ILE A 66 -15.44 -9.93 -17.00
N HIS A 67 -14.38 -10.56 -17.49
CA HIS A 67 -14.37 -11.32 -18.74
C HIS A 67 -14.23 -12.83 -18.50
N LEU A 68 -13.74 -13.22 -17.31
CA LEU A 68 -13.66 -14.60 -16.89
C LEU A 68 -13.98 -14.69 -15.39
N LEU A 69 -14.90 -15.56 -15.02
CA LEU A 69 -15.17 -15.94 -13.63
C LEU A 69 -14.71 -17.38 -13.39
N LEU A 70 -13.74 -17.57 -12.50
CA LEU A 70 -13.37 -18.88 -11.97
C LEU A 70 -14.13 -19.10 -10.66
N ALA A 71 -15.13 -19.99 -10.68
CA ALA A 71 -15.97 -20.30 -9.54
C ALA A 71 -15.52 -21.59 -8.83
N LEU A 72 -14.95 -21.45 -7.62
CA LEU A 72 -14.52 -22.58 -6.77
C LEU A 72 -15.58 -22.99 -5.74
N ASP A 73 -16.59 -22.13 -5.53
CA ASP A 73 -17.77 -22.40 -4.70
C ASP A 73 -19.07 -22.12 -5.49
N LYS A 74 -20.20 -22.52 -4.91
CA LYS A 74 -21.52 -22.30 -5.52
C LYS A 74 -21.96 -20.83 -5.45
N GLU A 75 -21.45 -20.06 -4.49
CA GLU A 75 -21.86 -18.67 -4.26
C GLU A 75 -21.25 -17.70 -5.28
N SER A 76 -20.07 -18.01 -5.82
CA SER A 76 -19.34 -17.21 -6.81
C SER A 76 -20.19 -16.85 -8.03
N ILE A 77 -20.97 -17.82 -8.54
CA ILE A 77 -21.77 -17.64 -9.75
C ILE A 77 -22.87 -16.59 -9.51
N PRO A 78 -23.86 -16.79 -8.61
CA PRO A 78 -24.92 -15.81 -8.42
C PRO A 78 -24.41 -14.44 -7.96
N LEU A 79 -23.29 -14.37 -7.23
CA LEU A 79 -22.73 -13.09 -6.76
C LEU A 79 -22.07 -12.27 -7.87
N HIS A 80 -21.41 -12.92 -8.84
CA HIS A 80 -20.57 -12.23 -9.82
C HIS A 80 -21.03 -12.38 -11.27
N PHE A 81 -22.07 -13.17 -11.55
CA PHE A 81 -22.53 -13.39 -12.92
C PHE A 81 -23.01 -12.10 -13.61
N GLU A 82 -23.63 -11.17 -12.88
CA GLU A 82 -24.07 -9.88 -13.45
C GLU A 82 -22.90 -8.95 -13.82
N GLU A 83 -21.74 -9.16 -13.19
CA GLU A 83 -20.50 -8.48 -13.51
C GLU A 83 -19.88 -9.00 -14.82
N LEU A 84 -20.28 -10.18 -15.29
CA LEU A 84 -19.72 -10.78 -16.49
C LEU A 84 -20.06 -9.94 -17.73
N ASP A 85 -19.08 -9.77 -18.60
CA ASP A 85 -19.30 -9.17 -19.91
C ASP A 85 -20.21 -10.07 -20.76
N SER A 86 -20.87 -9.47 -21.75
CA SER A 86 -21.68 -10.19 -22.74
C SER A 86 -20.95 -11.35 -23.42
N THR A 87 -19.62 -11.25 -23.63
CA THR A 87 -18.78 -12.31 -24.20
C THR A 87 -17.97 -13.06 -23.15
N GLY A 88 -18.18 -12.76 -21.86
CA GLY A 88 -17.42 -13.36 -20.77
C GLY A 88 -17.75 -14.84 -20.56
N GLN A 89 -16.81 -15.55 -19.92
CA GLN A 89 -16.89 -16.99 -19.67
C GLN A 89 -16.85 -17.29 -18.17
N VAL A 90 -17.40 -18.44 -17.78
CA VAL A 90 -17.36 -18.99 -16.42
C VAL A 90 -16.64 -20.32 -16.47
N LEU A 91 -15.57 -20.48 -15.69
CA LEU A 91 -14.92 -21.76 -15.43
C LEU A 91 -15.41 -22.29 -14.08
N TYR A 92 -15.85 -23.54 -14.04
CA TYR A 92 -16.28 -24.20 -12.81
C TYR A 92 -16.05 -25.71 -12.89
N ASP A 93 -16.22 -26.42 -11.77
CA ASP A 93 -16.21 -27.88 -11.69
C ASP A 93 -17.60 -28.37 -11.26
N SER A 94 -18.37 -28.95 -12.18
CA SER A 94 -19.74 -29.40 -11.90
C SER A 94 -19.82 -30.51 -10.85
N SER A 95 -18.78 -31.34 -10.75
CA SER A 95 -18.70 -32.44 -9.78
C SER A 95 -18.50 -31.92 -8.36
N HIS A 96 -17.71 -30.84 -8.21
CA HIS A 96 -17.46 -30.19 -6.94
C HIS A 96 -18.61 -29.28 -6.53
N LEU A 97 -19.11 -28.46 -7.47
CA LEU A 97 -20.25 -27.58 -7.23
C LEU A 97 -21.58 -28.33 -7.16
N LYS A 98 -21.66 -29.59 -7.58
CA LYS A 98 -22.90 -30.39 -7.65
C LYS A 98 -24.01 -29.62 -8.36
N ASP A 99 -23.67 -28.98 -9.46
CA ASP A 99 -24.56 -28.20 -10.32
C ASP A 99 -24.00 -28.22 -11.74
N LYS A 100 -24.85 -28.16 -12.76
CA LYS A 100 -24.42 -28.21 -14.16
C LYS A 100 -25.20 -27.20 -14.99
N PHE A 101 -24.46 -26.39 -15.73
CA PHE A 101 -24.98 -25.33 -16.58
C PHE A 101 -24.81 -25.70 -18.05
N GLU A 102 -25.90 -25.59 -18.82
CA GLU A 102 -25.92 -25.87 -20.27
C GLU A 102 -25.69 -24.60 -21.12
N ASP A 103 -25.48 -23.45 -20.48
CA ASP A 103 -25.17 -22.19 -21.16
C ASP A 103 -23.73 -22.24 -21.73
N PRO A 104 -23.52 -21.89 -23.02
CA PRO A 104 -22.21 -22.00 -23.68
C PRO A 104 -21.13 -21.10 -23.08
N ARG A 105 -21.48 -20.15 -22.22
CA ARG A 105 -20.53 -19.34 -21.44
C ARG A 105 -19.90 -20.12 -20.29
N PHE A 106 -20.45 -21.28 -19.92
CA PHE A 106 -19.96 -22.10 -18.82
C PHE A 106 -19.08 -23.23 -19.34
N LEU A 107 -17.81 -23.20 -18.96
CA LEU A 107 -16.85 -24.26 -19.20
C LEU A 107 -16.74 -25.12 -17.93
N ASP A 108 -17.31 -26.32 -18.00
CA ASP A 108 -17.15 -27.35 -16.97
C ASP A 108 -15.79 -28.04 -17.12
N VAL A 109 -14.92 -27.85 -16.14
CA VAL A 109 -13.60 -28.49 -16.06
C VAL A 109 -13.57 -29.35 -14.80
N PRO A 110 -13.27 -30.65 -14.88
CA PRO A 110 -13.23 -31.54 -13.71
C PRO A 110 -11.93 -31.34 -12.91
N LEU A 111 -11.75 -30.14 -12.34
CA LEU A 111 -10.55 -29.66 -11.65
C LEU A 111 -10.07 -30.66 -10.59
N PHE A 112 -10.97 -31.13 -9.73
CA PHE A 112 -10.61 -32.02 -8.63
C PHE A 112 -10.34 -33.45 -9.08
N GLU A 113 -10.98 -33.92 -10.14
CA GLU A 113 -10.72 -35.24 -10.73
C GLU A 113 -9.34 -35.26 -11.39
N ILE A 114 -9.03 -34.24 -12.20
CA ILE A 114 -7.71 -34.08 -12.83
C ILE A 114 -6.63 -33.98 -11.75
N ALA A 115 -6.87 -33.19 -10.70
CA ALA A 115 -5.94 -33.05 -9.59
C ALA A 115 -5.62 -34.40 -8.90
N ARG A 116 -6.63 -35.26 -8.69
CA ARG A 116 -6.43 -36.59 -8.09
C ARG A 116 -5.72 -37.55 -9.05
N THR A 117 -6.13 -37.60 -10.30
CA THR A 117 -5.68 -38.61 -11.27
C THR A 117 -4.32 -38.28 -11.90
N LYS A 118 -4.03 -37.00 -12.16
CA LYS A 118 -2.79 -36.54 -12.81
C LYS A 118 -1.82 -35.88 -11.84
N GLY A 119 -2.36 -35.09 -10.91
CA GLY A 119 -1.60 -34.37 -9.88
C GLY A 119 -1.38 -35.17 -8.59
N GLY A 120 -2.02 -36.33 -8.44
CA GLY A 120 -1.90 -37.22 -7.27
C GLY A 120 -2.52 -36.69 -5.97
N SER A 121 -3.06 -35.46 -5.96
CA SER A 121 -3.65 -34.86 -4.76
C SER A 121 -4.66 -33.76 -5.10
N PRO A 122 -5.80 -33.68 -4.40
CA PRO A 122 -6.78 -32.60 -4.55
C PRO A 122 -6.20 -31.18 -4.41
N ILE A 123 -5.09 -31.01 -3.69
CA ILE A 123 -4.47 -29.69 -3.50
C ILE A 123 -3.93 -29.10 -4.82
N THR A 124 -3.67 -29.95 -5.82
CA THR A 124 -3.21 -29.51 -7.14
C THR A 124 -4.34 -28.99 -8.03
N ALA A 125 -5.60 -29.01 -7.57
CA ALA A 125 -6.74 -28.44 -8.30
C ALA A 125 -6.53 -26.96 -8.63
N ASN A 126 -5.82 -26.22 -7.76
CA ASN A 126 -5.43 -24.84 -8.01
C ASN A 126 -4.54 -24.72 -9.25
N THR A 127 -3.60 -25.64 -9.40
CA THR A 127 -2.68 -25.68 -10.53
C THR A 127 -3.39 -26.13 -11.81
N VAL A 128 -4.36 -27.04 -11.72
CA VAL A 128 -5.27 -27.38 -12.83
C VAL A 128 -6.05 -26.15 -13.27
N ALA A 129 -6.61 -25.39 -12.32
CA ALA A 129 -7.39 -24.19 -12.61
C ALA A 129 -6.55 -23.11 -13.30
N VAL A 130 -5.30 -22.89 -12.86
CA VAL A 130 -4.35 -21.99 -13.54
C VAL A 130 -4.10 -22.47 -14.97
N GLY A 131 -3.80 -23.76 -15.17
CA GLY A 131 -3.62 -24.34 -16.50
C GLY A 131 -4.83 -24.12 -17.40
N ALA A 132 -6.02 -24.39 -16.88
CA ALA A 132 -7.27 -24.22 -17.60
C ALA A 132 -7.52 -22.76 -18.00
N VAL A 133 -7.29 -21.79 -17.11
CA VAL A 133 -7.38 -20.36 -17.44
C VAL A 133 -6.42 -19.97 -18.57
N ILE A 134 -5.16 -20.42 -18.51
CA ILE A 134 -4.16 -20.16 -19.57
C ILE A 134 -4.59 -20.80 -20.90
N GLY A 135 -5.19 -22.00 -20.85
CA GLY A 135 -5.74 -22.70 -22.00
C GLY A 135 -6.93 -21.98 -22.64
N MET A 136 -7.86 -21.49 -21.82
CA MET A 136 -9.01 -20.67 -22.26
C MET A 136 -8.56 -19.39 -22.96
N LEU A 137 -7.52 -18.75 -22.43
CA LEU A 137 -6.95 -17.53 -23.01
C LEU A 137 -6.16 -17.80 -24.31
N GLY A 138 -5.82 -19.06 -24.60
CA GLY A 138 -4.99 -19.42 -25.74
C GLY A 138 -3.53 -18.95 -25.62
N MET A 139 -3.06 -18.69 -24.40
CA MET A 139 -1.68 -18.27 -24.12
C MET A 139 -0.71 -19.44 -24.19
N SER A 140 0.56 -19.17 -24.52
CA SER A 140 1.58 -20.22 -24.43
C SER A 140 1.84 -20.64 -22.97
N PRO A 141 2.00 -21.95 -22.69
CA PRO A 141 2.13 -22.46 -21.32
C PRO A 141 3.56 -22.36 -20.73
N GLU A 142 4.56 -21.91 -21.49
CA GLU A 142 5.98 -21.93 -21.12
C GLU A 142 6.25 -21.08 -19.87
N ILE A 143 5.69 -19.86 -19.80
CA ILE A 143 5.85 -18.97 -18.65
C ILE A 143 5.23 -19.59 -17.39
N MET A 144 4.06 -20.23 -17.54
CA MET A 144 3.41 -20.96 -16.45
C MET A 144 4.31 -22.09 -15.94
N TYR A 145 4.86 -22.91 -16.83
CA TYR A 145 5.77 -24.00 -16.44
C TYR A 145 7.03 -23.48 -15.74
N ASP A 146 7.62 -22.40 -16.21
CA ASP A 146 8.83 -21.83 -15.60
C ASP A 146 8.58 -21.22 -14.22
N LEU A 147 7.41 -20.61 -14.02
CA LEU A 147 7.00 -20.13 -12.69
C LEU A 147 6.72 -21.30 -11.73
N LEU A 148 5.99 -22.33 -12.17
CA LEU A 148 5.74 -23.53 -11.36
C LEU A 148 7.05 -24.21 -10.94
N LYS A 149 8.03 -24.32 -11.85
CA LYS A 149 9.39 -24.81 -11.53
C LYS A 149 10.02 -24.01 -10.41
N LYS A 150 9.98 -22.67 -10.48
CA LYS A 150 10.57 -21.80 -9.43
C LYS A 150 9.84 -21.95 -8.10
N THR A 151 8.52 -21.92 -8.11
CA THR A 151 7.68 -21.97 -6.89
C THR A 151 7.83 -23.30 -6.14
N PHE A 152 7.87 -24.42 -6.86
CA PHE A 152 7.89 -25.75 -6.25
C PHE A 152 9.28 -26.39 -6.16
N TYR A 153 10.35 -25.72 -6.65
CA TYR A 153 11.72 -26.23 -6.62
C TYR A 153 12.16 -26.69 -5.22
N LYS A 154 11.95 -25.85 -4.21
CA LYS A 154 12.34 -26.15 -2.81
C LYS A 154 11.45 -27.22 -2.15
N LYS A 155 10.31 -27.59 -2.77
CA LYS A 155 9.35 -28.58 -2.23
C LYS A 155 9.61 -30.02 -2.72
N GLY A 156 10.63 -30.23 -3.55
CA GLY A 156 11.03 -31.55 -4.03
C GLY A 156 10.48 -31.93 -5.40
N LYS A 157 11.17 -32.86 -6.07
CA LYS A 157 10.93 -33.25 -7.47
C LYS A 157 9.53 -33.81 -7.72
N GLU A 158 9.04 -34.67 -6.83
CA GLU A 158 7.71 -35.30 -6.97
C GLU A 158 6.58 -34.27 -6.94
N VAL A 159 6.63 -33.31 -6.00
CA VAL A 159 5.65 -32.24 -5.88
C VAL A 159 5.67 -31.33 -7.11
N LEU A 160 6.87 -31.01 -7.61
CA LEU A 160 7.01 -30.21 -8.83
C LEU A 160 6.41 -30.92 -10.05
N GLU A 161 6.78 -32.17 -10.29
CA GLU A 161 6.28 -32.93 -11.44
C GLU A 161 4.76 -33.14 -11.39
N ALA A 162 4.22 -33.37 -10.19
CA ALA A 162 2.78 -33.45 -9.97
C ALA A 162 2.05 -32.14 -10.37
N ASN A 163 2.58 -30.99 -9.96
CA ASN A 163 2.01 -29.69 -10.33
C ASN A 163 2.14 -29.40 -11.84
N LEU A 164 3.26 -29.76 -12.47
CA LEU A 164 3.43 -29.59 -13.92
C LEU A 164 2.41 -30.41 -14.72
N ARG A 165 2.22 -31.69 -14.38
CA ARG A 165 1.21 -32.54 -15.04
C ARG A 165 -0.21 -32.03 -14.83
N ALA A 166 -0.54 -31.56 -13.62
CA ALA A 166 -1.84 -30.98 -13.31
C ALA A 166 -2.13 -29.73 -14.14
N ALA A 167 -1.15 -28.81 -14.25
CA ALA A 167 -1.27 -27.63 -15.10
C ALA A 167 -1.42 -27.97 -16.58
N GLU A 168 -0.62 -28.90 -17.09
CA GLU A 168 -0.65 -29.32 -18.50
C GLU A 168 -2.01 -29.93 -18.88
N GLU A 169 -2.57 -30.81 -18.03
CA GLU A 169 -3.88 -31.40 -18.29
C GLU A 169 -4.99 -30.35 -18.25
N GLY A 170 -4.98 -29.45 -17.27
CA GLY A 170 -5.94 -28.33 -17.20
C GLY A 170 -5.89 -27.45 -18.46
N TYR A 171 -4.67 -27.12 -18.91
CA TYR A 171 -4.43 -26.33 -20.12
C TYR A 171 -4.98 -27.00 -21.37
N ASN A 172 -4.62 -28.27 -21.60
CA ASN A 172 -5.06 -29.02 -22.78
C ASN A 172 -6.58 -29.21 -22.79
N TYR A 173 -7.17 -29.53 -21.63
CA TYR A 173 -8.62 -29.70 -21.50
C TYR A 173 -9.37 -28.43 -21.89
N ALA A 174 -8.99 -27.29 -21.31
CA ALA A 174 -9.67 -26.03 -21.59
C ALA A 174 -9.47 -25.56 -23.04
N LYS A 175 -8.27 -25.75 -23.59
CA LYS A 175 -7.96 -25.42 -24.99
C LYS A 175 -8.79 -26.22 -25.99
N GLU A 176 -9.07 -27.49 -25.70
CA GLU A 176 -9.91 -28.34 -26.56
C GLU A 176 -11.41 -28.04 -26.39
N LYS A 177 -11.86 -27.85 -25.15
CA LYS A 177 -13.30 -27.79 -24.80
C LYS A 177 -13.91 -26.39 -24.81
N CYS A 178 -13.11 -25.32 -24.67
CA CYS A 178 -13.65 -23.97 -24.68
C CYS A 178 -13.91 -23.45 -26.10
N LEU A 179 -14.95 -23.98 -26.75
CA LEU A 179 -15.31 -23.61 -28.13
C LEU A 179 -15.82 -22.17 -28.27
N ALA A 180 -16.31 -21.57 -27.17
CA ALA A 180 -16.80 -20.20 -27.13
C ALA A 180 -15.74 -19.18 -26.66
N CYS A 181 -14.56 -19.62 -26.23
CA CYS A 181 -13.47 -18.74 -25.83
C CYS A 181 -12.91 -17.99 -27.05
N ASN A 182 -13.10 -16.66 -27.10
CA ASN A 182 -12.57 -15.81 -28.17
C ASN A 182 -11.81 -14.61 -27.58
N PHE A 183 -10.69 -14.90 -26.90
CA PHE A 183 -9.80 -13.86 -26.36
C PHE A 183 -8.78 -13.44 -27.42
N SER A 184 -8.75 -12.14 -27.75
CA SER A 184 -7.70 -11.56 -28.58
C SER A 184 -6.59 -11.02 -27.68
N LEU A 185 -5.40 -11.59 -27.80
CA LEU A 185 -4.25 -11.28 -26.95
C LEU A 185 -3.15 -10.54 -27.72
N ALA A 186 -2.55 -9.56 -27.06
CA ALA A 186 -1.33 -8.91 -27.54
C ALA A 186 -0.10 -9.78 -27.22
N SER A 187 0.98 -9.64 -27.99
CA SER A 187 2.24 -10.35 -27.75
C SER A 187 3.34 -9.36 -27.40
N PHE A 188 4.21 -9.73 -26.46
CA PHE A 188 5.31 -8.91 -25.97
C PHE A 188 6.58 -9.73 -25.85
N SER A 189 7.73 -9.05 -25.93
CA SER A 189 9.06 -9.64 -25.75
C SER A 189 9.66 -9.38 -24.37
N GLU A 190 9.14 -8.39 -23.63
CA GLU A 190 9.73 -7.93 -22.36
C GLU A 190 8.79 -8.21 -21.18
N SER A 191 9.33 -8.85 -20.15
CA SER A 191 8.62 -9.07 -18.89
C SER A 191 8.50 -7.77 -18.09
N LYS A 192 7.45 -7.66 -17.27
CA LYS A 192 7.31 -6.59 -16.28
C LYS A 192 7.63 -7.08 -14.86
N TYR A 193 7.93 -6.12 -13.99
CA TYR A 193 7.92 -6.32 -12.54
C TYR A 193 6.49 -6.39 -12.05
N LEU A 194 6.24 -7.10 -10.96
CA LEU A 194 4.96 -7.13 -10.25
C LEU A 194 5.27 -6.95 -8.77
N ILE A 195 4.65 -5.97 -8.13
CA ILE A 195 4.97 -5.61 -6.74
C ILE A 195 3.71 -5.12 -6.01
N THR A 196 3.59 -5.49 -4.75
CA THR A 196 2.55 -5.00 -3.82
C THR A 196 2.94 -3.69 -3.15
N GLY A 197 1.96 -2.97 -2.58
CA GLY A 197 2.26 -1.82 -1.71
C GLY A 197 3.09 -2.23 -0.48
N THR A 198 2.81 -3.40 0.07
CA THR A 198 3.54 -4.00 1.20
C THR A 198 5.03 -4.22 0.88
N GLU A 199 5.33 -4.93 -0.21
CA GLU A 199 6.72 -5.19 -0.63
C GLU A 199 7.44 -3.88 -0.94
N ALA A 200 6.76 -2.92 -1.57
CA ALA A 200 7.35 -1.61 -1.88
C ALA A 200 7.77 -0.83 -0.63
N ILE A 201 6.97 -0.85 0.44
CA ILE A 201 7.35 -0.25 1.73
C ILE A 201 8.56 -0.98 2.31
N GLY A 202 8.55 -2.31 2.28
CA GLY A 202 9.69 -3.12 2.71
C GLY A 202 10.97 -2.73 1.98
N ILE A 203 10.96 -2.72 0.64
CA ILE A 203 12.09 -2.29 -0.20
C ILE A 203 12.50 -0.85 0.11
N GLY A 204 11.53 0.06 0.30
CA GLY A 204 11.80 1.43 0.71
C GLY A 204 12.54 1.52 2.05
N ALA A 205 12.14 0.72 3.03
CA ALA A 205 12.80 0.64 4.34
C ALA A 205 14.21 0.02 4.25
N LEU A 206 14.38 -1.04 3.45
CA LEU A 206 15.69 -1.63 3.18
C LEU A 206 16.63 -0.62 2.50
N SER A 207 16.14 0.12 1.49
CA SER A 207 16.91 1.16 0.80
C SER A 207 17.30 2.32 1.72
N ALA A 208 16.53 2.54 2.78
CA ALA A 208 16.80 3.52 3.81
C ALA A 208 17.72 2.98 4.92
N ASN A 209 18.23 1.75 4.82
CA ASN A 209 19.09 1.12 5.81
C ASN A 209 18.44 1.01 7.20
N VAL A 210 17.16 0.60 7.27
CA VAL A 210 16.53 0.18 8.53
C VAL A 210 17.34 -0.95 9.17
N LYS A 211 17.52 -0.92 10.50
CA LYS A 211 18.22 -1.99 11.24
C LYS A 211 17.42 -2.58 12.40
N PHE A 212 16.27 -1.99 12.72
CA PHE A 212 15.41 -2.51 13.75
C PHE A 212 13.94 -2.36 13.35
N TYR A 213 13.18 -3.45 13.39
CA TYR A 213 11.74 -3.45 13.19
C TYR A 213 11.06 -4.20 14.33
N ALA A 214 10.16 -3.54 15.06
CA ALA A 214 9.36 -4.20 16.07
C ALA A 214 7.88 -3.93 15.82
N ALA A 215 7.04 -4.96 15.88
CA ALA A 215 5.59 -4.80 15.72
C ALA A 215 4.81 -5.92 16.41
N TYR A 216 3.57 -5.61 16.77
CA TYR A 216 2.55 -6.61 17.06
C TYR A 216 1.77 -6.90 15.77
N PRO A 217 1.59 -8.17 15.35
CA PRO A 217 0.92 -8.50 14.10
C PRO A 217 -0.54 -8.00 14.06
N MET A 218 -0.83 -7.10 13.11
CA MET A 218 -2.19 -6.62 12.85
C MET A 218 -2.42 -6.38 11.37
N THR A 219 -3.51 -6.93 10.81
CA THR A 219 -3.89 -6.68 9.40
C THR A 219 -4.23 -5.19 9.18
N PRO A 220 -3.78 -4.55 8.09
CA PRO A 220 -2.96 -5.07 6.98
C PRO A 220 -1.42 -4.92 7.13
N SER A 221 -0.89 -4.42 8.24
CA SER A 221 0.56 -4.14 8.36
C SER A 221 1.44 -5.40 8.47
N THR A 222 0.87 -6.57 8.81
CA THR A 222 1.61 -7.83 9.00
C THR A 222 2.46 -8.23 7.78
N GLY A 223 2.02 -7.92 6.56
CA GLY A 223 2.79 -8.22 5.36
C GLY A 223 4.15 -7.53 5.34
N ILE A 224 4.26 -6.32 5.92
CA ILE A 224 5.50 -5.54 5.99
C ILE A 224 6.47 -6.21 6.97
N PHE A 225 5.96 -6.66 8.13
CA PHE A 225 6.73 -7.44 9.10
C PHE A 225 7.32 -8.69 8.44
N ASN A 226 6.49 -9.47 7.73
CA ASN A 226 6.94 -10.70 7.06
C ASN A 226 8.01 -10.42 6.00
N PHE A 227 7.83 -9.38 5.19
CA PHE A 227 8.82 -9.00 4.17
C PHE A 227 10.16 -8.62 4.79
N ILE A 228 10.16 -7.79 5.84
CA ILE A 228 11.41 -7.39 6.50
C ILE A 228 12.06 -8.58 7.21
N ALA A 229 11.28 -9.46 7.85
CA ALA A 229 11.76 -10.68 8.48
C ALA A 229 12.43 -11.64 7.48
N GLU A 230 11.84 -11.81 6.29
CA GLU A 230 12.41 -12.64 5.22
C GLU A 230 13.80 -12.15 4.76
N HIS A 231 14.03 -10.83 4.80
CA HIS A 231 15.27 -10.20 4.37
C HIS A 231 16.19 -9.81 5.54
N ALA A 232 15.84 -10.19 6.78
CA ALA A 232 16.51 -9.70 7.98
C ALA A 232 17.99 -10.12 8.05
N GLU A 233 18.30 -11.37 7.71
CA GLU A 233 19.67 -11.89 7.71
C GLU A 233 20.53 -11.21 6.63
N GLU A 234 20.00 -11.07 5.41
CA GLU A 234 20.72 -10.45 4.28
C GLU A 234 21.10 -8.99 4.56
N PHE A 235 20.20 -8.24 5.21
CA PHE A 235 20.39 -6.80 5.46
C PHE A 235 20.84 -6.47 6.89
N ASN A 236 21.12 -7.47 7.73
CA ASN A 236 21.49 -7.33 9.14
C ASN A 236 20.47 -6.50 9.94
N ILE A 237 19.22 -6.92 9.92
CA ILE A 237 18.09 -6.25 10.59
C ILE A 237 17.67 -7.11 11.78
N MET A 238 17.49 -6.49 12.93
CA MET A 238 16.81 -7.12 14.06
C MET A 238 15.30 -6.94 13.90
N VAL A 239 14.56 -8.04 13.88
CA VAL A 239 13.11 -8.04 13.79
C VAL A 239 12.53 -8.68 15.04
N GLU A 240 11.68 -7.95 15.74
CA GLU A 240 11.08 -8.39 17.00
C GLU A 240 9.55 -8.41 16.89
N GLN A 241 8.96 -9.56 17.19
CA GLN A 241 7.51 -9.64 17.37
C GLN A 241 7.19 -9.28 18.82
N ALA A 242 6.89 -8.00 19.05
CA ALA A 242 6.56 -7.49 20.37
C ALA A 242 5.25 -8.12 20.90
N GLU A 243 5.08 -8.09 22.22
CA GLU A 243 3.92 -8.61 22.94
C GLU A 243 2.65 -7.78 22.71
N ASP A 244 2.80 -6.47 22.46
CA ASP A 244 1.75 -5.52 22.11
C ASP A 244 2.33 -4.28 21.39
N GLU A 245 1.47 -3.37 20.96
CA GLU A 245 1.90 -2.13 20.29
C GLU A 245 2.59 -1.12 21.21
N ILE A 246 2.39 -1.17 22.53
CA ILE A 246 3.07 -0.30 23.51
C ILE A 246 4.54 -0.72 23.60
N ALA A 247 4.81 -2.02 23.70
CA ALA A 247 6.15 -2.56 23.64
C ALA A 247 6.82 -2.25 22.29
N ALA A 248 6.10 -2.45 21.17
CA ALA A 248 6.64 -2.19 19.84
C ALA A 248 7.12 -0.74 19.65
N ILE A 249 6.30 0.27 20.00
CA ILE A 249 6.69 1.68 19.85
C ILE A 249 7.89 2.03 20.72
N ASN A 250 7.90 1.55 21.98
CA ASN A 250 9.00 1.84 22.91
C ASN A 250 10.31 1.14 22.49
N MET A 251 10.24 -0.07 21.93
CA MET A 251 11.40 -0.76 21.38
C MET A 251 12.01 0.01 20.20
N ILE A 252 11.20 0.52 19.27
CA ILE A 252 11.74 1.27 18.11
C ILE A 252 12.32 2.63 18.55
N ILE A 253 11.74 3.28 19.57
CA ILE A 253 12.32 4.50 20.18
C ILE A 253 13.68 4.17 20.79
N GLY A 254 13.78 3.11 21.59
CA GLY A 254 15.03 2.66 22.19
C GLY A 254 16.10 2.31 21.15
N ALA A 255 15.73 1.59 20.09
CA ALA A 255 16.63 1.27 18.99
C ALA A 255 17.12 2.53 18.24
N SER A 256 16.22 3.50 18.04
CA SER A 256 16.61 4.79 17.44
C SER A 256 17.55 5.58 18.35
N TYR A 257 17.28 5.63 19.65
CA TYR A 257 18.19 6.24 20.62
C TYR A 257 19.57 5.55 20.59
N ALA A 258 19.62 4.23 20.47
CA ALA A 258 20.86 3.43 20.35
C ALA A 258 21.62 3.63 19.02
N GLY A 259 21.09 4.41 18.07
CA GLY A 259 21.85 4.88 16.91
C GLY A 259 21.43 4.29 15.56
N VAL A 260 20.34 3.53 15.50
CA VAL A 260 19.89 2.94 14.22
C VAL A 260 18.62 3.57 13.68
N ARG A 261 18.32 3.33 12.39
CA ARG A 261 16.99 3.59 11.83
C ARG A 261 16.06 2.47 12.25
N SER A 262 14.94 2.83 12.87
CA SER A 262 13.95 1.90 13.39
C SER A 262 12.55 2.21 12.87
N MET A 263 11.72 1.17 12.80
CA MET A 263 10.38 1.27 12.22
C MET A 263 9.40 0.28 12.84
N THR A 264 8.12 0.65 12.84
CA THR A 264 7.02 -0.26 13.15
C THR A 264 5.92 -0.15 12.09
N GLY A 265 5.05 -1.16 12.03
CA GLY A 265 3.86 -1.17 11.20
C GLY A 265 2.65 -1.60 12.01
N THR A 266 1.59 -0.80 11.99
CA THR A 266 0.36 -1.02 12.76
C THR A 266 -0.87 -0.57 11.97
N SER A 267 -2.03 -0.52 12.61
CA SER A 267 -3.34 -0.07 12.11
C SER A 267 -4.02 0.77 13.20
N GLY A 268 -5.22 1.31 12.94
CA GLY A 268 -5.86 2.31 13.82
C GLY A 268 -5.92 1.93 15.30
N GLY A 269 -6.31 0.69 15.63
CA GLY A 269 -6.40 0.21 17.02
C GLY A 269 -5.05 0.16 17.74
N GLY A 270 -4.03 -0.40 17.08
CA GLY A 270 -2.67 -0.46 17.62
C GLY A 270 -2.00 0.92 17.69
N PHE A 271 -2.23 1.78 16.70
CA PHE A 271 -1.76 3.16 16.73
C PHE A 271 -2.33 3.95 17.93
N ALA A 272 -3.56 3.66 18.35
CA ALA A 272 -4.14 4.23 19.57
C ALA A 272 -3.38 3.84 20.85
N LEU A 273 -2.82 2.63 20.90
CA LEU A 273 -1.96 2.19 22.01
C LEU A 273 -0.58 2.87 21.96
N MET A 274 -0.11 3.26 20.77
CA MET A 274 1.20 3.91 20.59
C MET A 274 1.22 5.40 20.95
N VAL A 275 0.06 6.03 21.21
CA VAL A 275 -0.08 7.49 21.33
C VAL A 275 0.85 8.11 22.38
N GLU A 276 1.08 7.45 23.50
CA GLU A 276 2.02 7.91 24.53
C GLU A 276 3.48 7.85 24.03
N GLY A 277 3.86 6.75 23.38
CA GLY A 277 5.17 6.61 22.74
C GLY A 277 5.43 7.67 21.66
N LEU A 278 4.40 8.09 20.92
CA LEU A 278 4.52 9.21 19.98
C LEU A 278 4.89 10.52 20.70
N ALA A 279 4.25 10.81 21.83
CA ALA A 279 4.58 12.00 22.61
C ALA A 279 6.02 11.93 23.16
N LEU A 280 6.45 10.75 23.63
CA LEU A 280 7.82 10.51 24.08
C LEU A 280 8.85 10.73 22.96
N ALA A 281 8.62 10.16 21.78
CA ALA A 281 9.52 10.35 20.63
C ALA A 281 9.57 11.81 20.17
N GLY A 282 8.44 12.52 20.22
CA GLY A 282 8.35 13.96 19.95
C GLY A 282 9.13 14.80 20.96
N MET A 283 9.01 14.49 22.25
CA MET A 283 9.72 15.20 23.33
C MET A 283 11.24 15.00 23.23
N THR A 284 11.67 13.75 23.09
CA THR A 284 13.09 13.34 23.04
C THR A 284 13.76 13.61 21.69
N GLU A 285 13.01 14.14 20.72
CA GLU A 285 13.47 14.35 19.33
C GLU A 285 14.08 13.07 18.73
N THR A 286 13.45 11.93 19.00
CA THR A 286 13.94 10.61 18.57
C THR A 286 13.31 10.23 17.22
N PRO A 287 14.10 10.11 16.14
CA PRO A 287 13.55 9.86 14.81
C PRO A 287 13.04 8.43 14.68
N ILE A 288 11.77 8.27 14.31
CA ILE A 288 11.14 6.96 14.08
C ILE A 288 10.20 7.03 12.86
N VAL A 289 10.03 5.90 12.18
CA VAL A 289 9.09 5.75 11.06
C VAL A 289 8.00 4.76 11.44
N ILE A 290 6.74 5.13 11.17
CA ILE A 290 5.57 4.32 11.49
C ILE A 290 4.74 4.16 10.24
N VAL A 291 4.43 2.92 9.84
CA VAL A 291 3.36 2.68 8.87
C VAL A 291 2.06 2.49 9.61
N LEU A 292 1.10 3.37 9.36
CA LEU A 292 -0.29 3.22 9.79
C LEU A 292 -1.09 2.70 8.59
N ALA A 293 -1.26 1.38 8.56
CA ALA A 293 -2.02 0.67 7.55
C ALA A 293 -3.51 0.72 7.93
N GLN A 294 -4.21 1.69 7.37
CA GLN A 294 -5.59 2.01 7.70
C GLN A 294 -6.55 0.90 7.26
N ARG A 295 -7.59 0.71 8.08
CA ARG A 295 -8.73 -0.18 7.83
C ARG A 295 -9.96 0.45 8.50
N PRO A 296 -11.20 0.10 8.08
CA PRO A 296 -12.38 0.69 8.68
C PRO A 296 -12.42 0.51 10.19
N GLY A 297 -12.54 1.62 10.91
CA GLY A 297 -12.85 1.68 12.33
C GLY A 297 -14.35 1.94 12.57
N PRO A 298 -14.75 2.39 13.78
CA PRO A 298 -13.95 2.49 15.00
C PRO A 298 -13.71 1.12 15.67
N ALA A 299 -12.86 1.11 16.70
CA ALA A 299 -12.46 -0.10 17.43
C ALA A 299 -11.90 -1.19 16.48
N THR A 300 -12.41 -2.43 16.53
CA THR A 300 -12.01 -3.49 15.60
C THR A 300 -12.43 -3.19 14.16
N GLY A 301 -13.60 -2.56 14.00
CA GLY A 301 -14.23 -2.24 12.72
C GLY A 301 -14.25 -3.43 11.75
N LEU A 302 -13.69 -3.24 10.55
CA LEU A 302 -13.62 -4.27 9.51
C LEU A 302 -12.14 -4.58 9.17
N PRO A 303 -11.52 -5.58 9.83
CA PRO A 303 -10.06 -5.80 9.75
C PRO A 303 -9.49 -6.08 8.35
N THR A 304 -10.31 -6.56 7.43
CA THR A 304 -9.93 -7.06 6.10
C THR A 304 -10.53 -6.22 4.96
N ARG A 305 -10.75 -4.93 5.25
CA ARG A 305 -11.43 -3.96 4.38
C ARG A 305 -10.61 -2.67 4.32
N THR A 306 -10.91 -1.82 3.34
CA THR A 306 -10.15 -0.58 3.10
C THR A 306 -10.93 0.67 3.55
N GLU A 307 -10.24 1.59 4.23
CA GLU A 307 -10.73 2.92 4.57
C GLU A 307 -9.54 3.88 4.75
N GLN A 308 -9.78 5.17 4.52
CA GLN A 308 -8.86 6.28 4.75
C GLN A 308 -9.32 7.10 5.97
N GLY A 309 -9.64 6.41 7.06
CA GLY A 309 -10.35 6.94 8.22
C GLY A 309 -9.47 7.50 9.34
N ASP A 310 -8.15 7.38 9.25
CA ASP A 310 -7.26 7.68 10.39
C ASP A 310 -6.40 8.94 10.19
N LEU A 311 -6.60 9.72 9.12
CA LEU A 311 -5.74 10.86 8.79
C LEU A 311 -5.62 11.91 9.92
N LEU A 312 -6.75 12.45 10.39
CA LEU A 312 -6.74 13.45 11.46
C LEU A 312 -6.26 12.85 12.78
N PHE A 313 -6.57 11.57 13.01
CA PHE A 313 -6.09 10.85 14.17
C PHE A 313 -4.56 10.73 14.16
N ALA A 314 -3.96 10.35 13.04
CA ALA A 314 -2.51 10.29 12.86
C ALA A 314 -1.84 11.66 13.09
N LEU A 315 -2.47 12.73 12.61
CA LEU A 315 -1.94 14.09 12.72
C LEU A 315 -1.97 14.63 14.16
N PHE A 316 -3.10 14.45 14.85
CA PHE A 316 -3.34 15.04 16.17
C PHE A 316 -3.08 14.10 17.34
N SER A 317 -2.55 12.90 17.09
CA SER A 317 -2.15 11.97 18.15
C SER A 317 -0.89 12.42 18.88
N GLY A 318 -0.87 12.13 20.18
CA GLY A 318 0.17 12.50 21.12
C GLY A 318 -0.20 13.77 21.88
N HIS A 319 -0.13 13.73 23.20
CA HIS A 319 -0.41 14.89 24.03
C HIS A 319 0.71 15.94 23.88
N GLY A 320 0.35 17.22 23.88
CA GLY A 320 1.26 18.32 23.57
C GLY A 320 1.45 18.57 22.07
N GLU A 321 2.36 19.47 21.72
CA GLU A 321 2.61 19.88 20.33
C GLU A 321 4.05 19.56 19.92
N PHE A 322 4.19 18.83 18.82
CA PHE A 322 5.48 18.44 18.25
C PHE A 322 5.31 18.15 16.75
N PRO A 323 6.35 18.35 15.93
CA PRO A 323 6.25 18.18 14.50
C PRO A 323 6.11 16.71 14.13
N LYS A 324 5.26 16.45 13.13
CA LYS A 324 5.11 15.15 12.47
C LYS A 324 5.16 15.37 10.97
N ILE A 325 5.66 14.37 10.25
CA ILE A 325 5.57 14.29 8.80
C ILE A 325 4.60 13.16 8.47
N VAL A 326 3.66 13.42 7.56
CA VAL A 326 2.65 12.43 7.16
C VAL A 326 2.70 12.26 5.65
N PHE A 327 2.98 11.04 5.22
CA PHE A 327 2.94 10.60 3.83
C PHE A 327 1.72 9.70 3.60
N ALA A 328 1.22 9.66 2.36
CA ALA A 328 0.18 8.73 1.95
C ALA A 328 0.38 8.32 0.48
N PRO A 329 1.25 7.33 0.19
CA PRO A 329 1.49 6.89 -1.18
C PRO A 329 0.19 6.38 -1.81
N GLY A 330 0.04 6.60 -3.13
CA GLY A 330 -1.07 6.09 -3.93
C GLY A 330 -0.71 4.94 -4.87
N THR A 331 0.58 4.64 -4.98
CA THR A 331 1.12 3.53 -5.80
C THR A 331 2.24 2.82 -5.06
N PRO A 332 2.56 1.56 -5.39
CA PRO A 332 3.77 0.90 -4.89
C PRO A 332 5.05 1.69 -5.16
N GLU A 333 5.24 2.29 -6.35
CA GLU A 333 6.43 3.11 -6.62
C GLU A 333 6.51 4.34 -5.70
N GLN A 334 5.40 5.04 -5.47
CA GLN A 334 5.36 6.10 -4.45
C GLN A 334 5.63 5.57 -3.04
N ALA A 335 5.13 4.39 -2.68
CA ALA A 335 5.33 3.81 -1.35
C ALA A 335 6.80 3.49 -1.08
N LEU A 336 7.51 2.99 -2.09
CA LEU A 336 8.96 2.76 -2.04
C LEU A 336 9.70 4.09 -1.79
N HIS A 337 9.46 5.10 -2.63
CA HIS A 337 10.16 6.38 -2.53
C HIS A 337 9.82 7.16 -1.26
N LEU A 338 8.56 7.19 -0.86
CA LEU A 338 8.11 7.93 0.31
C LEU A 338 8.51 7.24 1.60
N THR A 339 8.64 5.91 1.62
CA THR A 339 9.29 5.23 2.75
C THR A 339 10.76 5.63 2.87
N ASN A 340 11.50 5.66 1.76
CA ASN A 340 12.90 6.12 1.77
C ASN A 340 13.02 7.58 2.25
N LYS A 341 12.19 8.47 1.71
CA LYS A 341 12.11 9.88 2.12
C LYS A 341 11.68 10.04 3.58
N ALA A 342 10.78 9.19 4.08
CA ALA A 342 10.32 9.22 5.46
C ALA A 342 11.48 9.03 6.45
N PHE A 343 12.37 8.07 6.18
CA PHE A 343 13.56 7.88 7.01
C PHE A 343 14.55 9.04 6.89
N ASP A 344 14.78 9.55 5.67
CA ASP A 344 15.67 10.70 5.46
C ASP A 344 15.20 11.93 6.25
N LEU A 345 13.92 12.30 6.11
CA LEU A 345 13.38 13.47 6.82
C LEU A 345 13.22 13.23 8.33
N ALA A 346 12.82 12.03 8.76
CA ALA A 346 12.72 11.70 10.18
C ALA A 346 14.07 11.93 10.86
N GLU A 347 15.16 11.40 10.31
CA GLU A 347 16.49 11.54 10.90
C GLU A 347 17.08 12.94 10.73
N LYS A 348 16.94 13.56 9.55
CA LYS A 348 17.41 14.92 9.26
C LYS A 348 16.83 15.95 10.22
N TYR A 349 15.54 15.85 10.51
CA TYR A 349 14.84 16.79 11.38
C TYR A 349 14.63 16.28 12.80
N GLN A 350 14.96 15.02 13.08
CA GLN A 350 14.74 14.39 14.39
C GLN A 350 13.26 14.47 14.80
N VAL A 351 12.40 13.91 13.94
CA VAL A 351 10.95 13.94 14.07
C VAL A 351 10.34 12.59 13.72
N ILE A 352 9.06 12.43 14.05
CA ILE A 352 8.27 11.25 13.66
C ILE A 352 7.81 11.41 12.21
N SER A 353 7.95 10.34 11.44
CA SER A 353 7.35 10.22 10.11
C SER A 353 6.32 9.09 10.09
N ILE A 354 5.11 9.39 9.60
CA ILE A 354 3.99 8.46 9.50
C ILE A 354 3.68 8.23 8.03
N ILE A 355 3.57 6.97 7.63
CA ILE A 355 3.18 6.57 6.28
C ILE A 355 1.79 5.94 6.37
N LEU A 356 0.80 6.64 5.83
CA LEU A 356 -0.58 6.19 5.73
C LEU A 356 -0.75 5.34 4.47
N ILE A 357 -1.07 4.06 4.65
CA ILE A 357 -1.61 3.23 3.57
C ILE A 357 -3.00 2.74 3.97
N ASP A 358 -3.64 1.97 3.12
CA ASP A 358 -4.85 1.23 3.44
C ASP A 358 -4.76 -0.20 2.90
N GLN A 359 -5.70 -1.05 3.30
CA GLN A 359 -5.78 -2.45 2.85
C GLN A 359 -5.71 -2.59 1.32
N TYR A 360 -6.31 -1.65 0.56
CA TYR A 360 -6.36 -1.74 -0.90
C TYR A 360 -4.98 -1.57 -1.52
N LEU A 361 -4.21 -0.57 -1.08
CA LEU A 361 -2.81 -0.43 -1.55
C LEU A 361 -1.93 -1.57 -1.03
N ALA A 362 -2.11 -2.00 0.22
CA ALA A 362 -1.28 -3.03 0.85
C ALA A 362 -1.33 -4.37 0.08
N ASP A 363 -2.53 -4.78 -0.37
CA ASP A 363 -2.75 -6.07 -1.04
C ASP A 363 -2.66 -6.00 -2.57
N SER A 364 -2.93 -4.83 -3.16
CA SER A 364 -2.94 -4.71 -4.62
C SER A 364 -1.55 -4.94 -5.20
N GLN A 365 -1.47 -5.74 -6.26
CA GLN A 365 -0.25 -5.90 -7.06
C GLN A 365 -0.31 -5.01 -8.29
N TRP A 366 0.81 -4.36 -8.59
CA TRP A 366 0.96 -3.46 -9.72
C TRP A 366 2.13 -3.88 -10.58
N SER A 367 1.92 -3.88 -11.89
CA SER A 367 3.00 -4.14 -12.83
C SER A 367 3.78 -2.86 -13.19
N TYR A 368 5.10 -2.96 -13.28
CA TYR A 368 5.95 -1.87 -13.75
C TYR A 368 6.90 -2.36 -14.84
N SER A 369 7.08 -1.55 -15.88
CA SER A 369 8.11 -1.85 -16.90
C SER A 369 9.52 -1.59 -16.36
N LYS A 370 9.62 -0.60 -15.46
CA LYS A 370 10.82 -0.25 -14.71
C LYS A 370 10.36 0.37 -13.38
N ILE A 371 11.12 0.14 -12.32
CA ILE A 371 10.99 0.86 -11.04
C ILE A 371 12.17 1.84 -11.00
N ASP A 372 11.91 3.13 -10.82
CA ASP A 372 12.97 4.12 -10.70
C ASP A 372 13.67 3.98 -9.34
N THR A 373 14.92 3.55 -9.31
CA THR A 373 15.72 3.49 -8.08
C THR A 373 16.71 4.64 -7.96
N SER A 374 16.79 5.52 -8.96
CA SER A 374 17.80 6.59 -9.02
C SER A 374 17.59 7.69 -7.98
N ARG A 375 16.38 7.79 -7.42
CA ARG A 375 15.99 8.78 -6.41
C ARG A 375 16.15 8.28 -4.98
N LEU A 376 16.57 7.04 -4.79
CA LEU A 376 16.78 6.48 -3.46
C LEU A 376 18.06 7.04 -2.87
N ILE A 377 17.94 7.58 -1.67
CA ILE A 377 19.05 8.18 -0.95
C ILE A 377 19.23 7.51 0.40
N TYR A 378 20.48 7.39 0.81
CA TYR A 378 20.83 7.07 2.18
C TYR A 378 21.90 8.05 2.65
N LYS A 379 21.53 8.89 3.61
CA LYS A 379 22.43 9.77 4.34
C LYS A 379 22.27 9.52 5.83
N ASN A 380 23.38 9.26 6.50
CA ASN A 380 23.43 9.17 7.96
C ASN A 380 23.61 10.59 8.52
N TYR A 381 22.69 11.03 9.37
CA TYR A 381 22.74 12.33 10.04
C TYR A 381 23.23 12.23 11.48
N ARG A 382 23.46 11.00 11.98
CA ARG A 382 24.00 10.76 13.31
C ARG A 382 25.51 10.98 13.33
N LEU A 383 25.98 11.67 14.37
CA LEU A 383 27.40 11.81 14.66
C LEU A 383 27.93 10.53 15.29
N THR A 384 29.03 10.03 14.73
CA THR A 384 29.68 8.81 15.20
C THR A 384 31.04 9.11 15.84
N GLY A 385 31.59 8.12 16.55
CA GLY A 385 32.81 8.18 17.37
C GLY A 385 33.75 9.36 17.16
N GLU A 386 34.44 9.43 16.02
CA GLU A 386 35.43 10.48 15.76
C GLU A 386 34.82 11.87 15.57
N GLU A 387 33.63 11.98 14.98
CA GLU A 387 32.94 13.26 14.77
C GLU A 387 32.41 13.81 16.09
N LEU A 388 31.84 12.91 16.91
CA LEU A 388 31.30 13.26 18.21
C LEU A 388 32.41 13.64 19.20
N GLN A 389 33.55 12.94 19.20
CA GLN A 389 34.72 13.23 20.05
C GLN A 389 35.38 14.59 19.75
N LYS A 390 35.19 15.16 18.55
CA LYS A 390 35.72 16.49 18.19
C LYS A 390 34.93 17.63 18.84
N ILE A 391 33.76 17.34 19.40
CA ILE A 391 32.93 18.33 20.08
C ILE A 391 33.43 18.44 21.52
N GLU A 392 33.90 19.61 21.95
CA GLU A 392 34.42 19.78 23.31
C GLU A 392 33.33 19.59 24.38
N VAL A 393 32.16 20.21 24.15
CA VAL A 393 30.98 20.11 25.01
C VAL A 393 29.77 19.72 24.16
N TYR A 394 29.32 18.47 24.31
CA TYR A 394 28.16 17.96 23.61
C TYR A 394 26.88 18.19 24.41
N LYS A 395 25.85 18.69 23.73
CA LYS A 395 24.52 18.95 24.28
C LYS A 395 23.46 18.36 23.33
N ARG A 396 22.74 17.32 23.77
CA ARG A 396 21.80 16.57 22.92
C ARG A 396 20.69 17.46 22.35
N HIS A 397 20.23 18.44 23.12
CA HIS A 397 19.15 19.36 22.79
C HIS A 397 19.66 20.79 22.58
N LEU A 398 20.91 20.96 22.13
CA LEU A 398 21.54 22.25 21.82
C LEU A 398 20.61 23.19 21.05
N PHE A 399 20.49 24.44 21.49
CA PHE A 399 19.77 25.46 20.76
C PHE A 399 20.55 25.87 19.50
N THR A 400 19.91 25.68 18.36
CA THR A 400 20.42 26.11 17.06
C THR A 400 19.43 27.04 16.38
N GLU A 401 19.89 27.76 15.35
CA GLU A 401 19.03 28.62 14.53
C GLU A 401 17.94 27.82 13.81
N THR A 402 18.26 26.58 13.39
CA THR A 402 17.35 25.67 12.69
C THR A 402 16.47 24.85 13.63
N GLY A 403 16.80 24.82 14.93
CA GLY A 403 16.17 23.94 15.91
C GLY A 403 16.62 22.47 15.85
N ILE A 404 17.50 22.13 14.90
CA ILE A 404 18.08 20.79 14.74
C ILE A 404 19.37 20.74 15.56
N SER A 405 19.42 19.87 16.56
CA SER A 405 20.61 19.67 17.41
C SER A 405 21.52 18.59 16.81
N PRO A 406 22.83 18.59 17.09
CA PRO A 406 23.70 17.46 16.76
C PRO A 406 23.14 16.14 17.32
N LEU A 407 23.07 15.10 16.50
CA LEU A 407 22.46 13.81 16.87
C LEU A 407 23.55 12.77 17.15
N GLY A 408 24.08 12.72 18.37
CA GLY A 408 25.08 11.74 18.78
C GLY A 408 24.50 10.36 19.09
N ILE A 409 25.35 9.32 19.07
CA ILE A 409 25.01 7.94 19.43
C ILE A 409 25.64 7.56 20.77
N PRO A 410 24.85 7.09 21.76
CA PRO A 410 25.37 6.64 23.04
C PRO A 410 26.44 5.55 22.90
N GLY A 411 27.47 5.59 23.75
CA GLY A 411 28.54 4.59 23.77
C GLY A 411 29.58 4.70 22.66
N THR A 412 29.44 5.65 21.72
CA THR A 412 30.43 5.87 20.65
C THR A 412 31.51 6.91 21.01
N SER A 413 31.32 7.67 22.09
CA SER A 413 32.28 8.65 22.61
C SER A 413 32.24 8.72 24.15
N THR A 414 33.05 9.59 24.74
CA THR A 414 33.03 9.89 26.19
C THR A 414 31.89 10.82 26.59
N HIS A 415 31.18 11.44 25.64
CA HIS A 415 30.05 12.31 25.96
C HIS A 415 28.87 11.48 26.47
N LEU A 416 28.27 11.98 27.55
CA LEU A 416 26.99 11.50 28.01
C LEU A 416 25.90 12.08 27.10
N ILE A 417 24.99 11.22 26.65
CA ILE A 417 23.82 11.62 25.87
C ILE A 417 22.63 11.35 26.77
N ILE A 418 21.89 12.41 27.11
CA ILE A 418 20.72 12.35 27.98
C ILE A 418 19.53 12.88 27.20
N THR A 419 18.39 12.24 27.40
CA THR A 419 17.10 12.75 26.97
C THR A 419 16.08 12.33 28.00
N ASP A 420 15.09 13.18 28.25
CA ASP A 420 14.09 12.98 29.29
C ASP A 420 12.68 13.17 28.70
N SER A 421 11.70 12.48 29.30
CA SER A 421 10.28 12.66 29.00
C SER A 421 9.73 13.97 29.56
N ASP A 422 10.32 14.49 30.63
CA ASP A 422 10.02 15.82 31.14
C ASP A 422 10.58 16.90 30.19
N GLU A 423 10.11 18.14 30.36
CA GLU A 423 10.80 19.25 29.69
C GLU A 423 12.24 19.33 30.19
N HIS A 424 13.15 19.63 29.29
CA HIS A 424 14.59 19.55 29.58
C HIS A 424 15.36 20.74 29.05
N ASP A 425 16.56 20.94 29.59
CA ASP A 425 17.55 21.88 29.06
C ASP A 425 18.32 21.32 27.85
N GLU A 426 19.31 22.05 27.37
CA GLU A 426 20.11 21.63 26.21
C GLU A 426 20.92 20.34 26.45
N GLU A 427 21.25 20.03 27.70
CA GLU A 427 21.99 18.82 28.09
C GLU A 427 21.06 17.59 28.19
N GLY A 428 19.76 17.83 28.35
CA GLY A 428 18.73 16.80 28.48
C GLY A 428 18.26 16.56 29.91
N HIS A 429 18.59 17.45 30.85
CA HIS A 429 18.14 17.34 32.24
C HIS A 429 16.80 18.06 32.47
N LEU A 430 15.96 17.48 33.32
CA LEU A 430 14.64 18.01 33.70
C LEU A 430 14.70 19.49 34.15
N ILE A 431 13.76 20.28 33.65
CA ILE A 431 13.54 21.68 34.06
C ILE A 431 12.04 22.02 34.19
N GLU A 432 11.75 23.06 34.98
CA GLU A 432 10.43 23.69 35.07
C GLU A 432 10.48 25.21 34.73
N ASP A 433 11.62 25.70 34.24
CA ASP A 433 11.80 27.11 33.91
C ASP A 433 10.97 27.53 32.68
N ALA A 434 10.22 28.62 32.82
CA ALA A 434 9.29 29.09 31.79
C ALA A 434 9.99 29.56 30.51
N GLU A 435 11.17 30.20 30.62
CA GLU A 435 11.89 30.72 29.47
C GLU A 435 12.59 29.59 28.69
N ILE A 436 13.15 28.61 29.39
CA ILE A 436 13.71 27.39 28.77
C ILE A 436 12.59 26.60 28.09
N ARG A 437 11.45 26.37 28.77
CA ARG A 437 10.28 25.71 28.19
C ARG A 437 9.85 26.36 26.88
N LYS A 438 9.71 27.69 26.87
CA LYS A 438 9.35 28.43 25.65
C LYS A 438 10.35 28.19 24.52
N LYS A 439 11.65 28.31 24.79
CA LYS A 439 12.71 28.10 23.78
C LYS A 439 12.71 26.67 23.25
N MET A 440 12.47 25.68 24.11
CA MET A 440 12.40 24.27 23.72
C MET A 440 11.19 23.95 22.84
N VAL A 441 10.01 24.51 23.14
CA VAL A 441 8.85 24.42 22.25
C VAL A 441 9.15 25.04 20.89
N GLU A 442 9.68 26.27 20.88
CA GLU A 442 10.01 26.98 19.64
C GLU A 442 11.03 26.20 18.78
N LYS A 443 12.02 25.60 19.44
CA LYS A 443 13.03 24.73 18.84
C LYS A 443 12.40 23.49 18.20
N ARG A 444 11.67 22.70 18.99
CA ARG A 444 11.11 21.41 18.53
C ARG A 444 10.03 21.62 17.47
N LEU A 445 9.15 22.61 17.62
CA LEU A 445 8.00 22.78 16.74
C LEU A 445 8.29 23.76 15.59
N PHE A 446 8.41 25.05 15.90
CA PHE A 446 8.32 26.10 14.88
C PHE A 446 9.54 26.15 13.97
N LYS A 447 10.75 26.07 14.54
CA LYS A 447 11.99 26.14 13.76
C LYS A 447 12.10 24.98 12.76
N LYS A 448 11.85 23.75 13.20
CA LYS A 448 11.88 22.55 12.35
C LYS A 448 10.79 22.54 11.29
N LEU A 449 9.54 22.84 11.65
CA LEU A 449 8.40 22.74 10.74
C LEU A 449 8.56 23.67 9.52
N SER A 450 9.14 24.86 9.72
CA SER A 450 9.42 25.80 8.63
C SER A 450 10.40 25.23 7.58
N LEU A 451 11.37 24.42 8.01
CA LEU A 451 12.35 23.79 7.14
C LEU A 451 11.77 22.55 6.47
N ILE A 452 10.99 21.75 7.20
CA ILE A 452 10.32 20.56 6.64
C ILE A 452 9.41 20.96 5.48
N LYS A 453 8.64 22.05 5.59
CA LYS A 453 7.75 22.56 4.52
C LYS A 453 8.45 22.78 3.17
N LYS A 454 9.76 23.06 3.19
CA LYS A 454 10.59 23.27 1.98
C LYS A 454 10.98 21.98 1.28
N GLU A 455 10.99 20.88 2.03
CA GLU A 455 11.31 19.54 1.53
C GLU A 455 10.06 18.81 1.01
N ILE A 456 8.87 19.34 1.29
CA ILE A 456 7.61 18.73 0.86
C ILE A 456 7.34 19.05 -0.61
N SER A 457 7.14 18.01 -1.41
CA SER A 457 6.87 18.12 -2.84
C SER A 457 5.47 18.69 -3.12
N GLN A 458 5.28 19.29 -4.29
CA GLN A 458 3.94 19.62 -4.80
C GLN A 458 3.09 18.34 -4.97
N PRO A 459 1.75 18.43 -4.84
CA PRO A 459 0.88 17.33 -5.21
C PRO A 459 1.08 16.96 -6.68
N LEU A 460 0.95 15.66 -6.99
CA LEU A 460 1.09 15.17 -8.35
C LEU A 460 -0.09 15.64 -9.19
N PHE A 461 0.22 16.39 -10.24
CA PHE A 461 -0.74 16.86 -11.23
C PHE A 461 -0.86 15.86 -12.38
N TYR A 462 -2.09 15.51 -12.78
CA TYR A 462 -2.34 14.63 -13.92
C TYR A 462 -3.63 15.02 -14.67
N GLY A 463 -3.57 15.23 -15.98
CA GLY A 463 -4.76 15.51 -16.80
C GLY A 463 -4.56 16.69 -17.74
N ALA A 464 -5.63 17.43 -18.00
CA ALA A 464 -5.63 18.59 -18.89
C ALA A 464 -4.76 19.72 -18.33
N GLU A 465 -3.94 20.36 -19.17
CA GLU A 465 -3.01 21.44 -18.77
C GLU A 465 -3.72 22.71 -18.27
N ASP A 466 -4.89 23.03 -18.83
CA ASP A 466 -5.76 24.13 -18.41
C ASP A 466 -7.13 23.58 -17.97
N PRO A 467 -7.24 23.04 -16.74
CA PRO A 467 -8.44 22.34 -16.28
C PRO A 467 -9.50 23.32 -15.77
N GLU A 468 -10.76 23.09 -16.15
CA GLU A 468 -11.91 23.72 -15.51
C GLU A 468 -12.37 22.92 -14.27
N ILE A 469 -12.06 21.63 -14.24
CA ILE A 469 -12.46 20.70 -13.18
C ILE A 469 -11.22 20.10 -12.53
N VAL A 470 -11.12 20.21 -11.20
CA VAL A 470 -10.02 19.63 -10.42
C VAL A 470 -10.56 18.57 -9.47
N LEU A 471 -10.06 17.34 -9.62
CA LEU A 471 -10.31 16.23 -8.71
C LEU A 471 -9.17 16.15 -7.70
N ILE A 472 -9.48 16.24 -6.42
CA ILE A 472 -8.50 16.11 -5.34
C ILE A 472 -8.67 14.73 -4.70
N CYS A 473 -7.57 14.00 -4.56
CA CYS A 473 -7.54 12.74 -3.84
C CYS A 473 -6.18 12.51 -3.19
N TRP A 474 -6.10 11.51 -2.32
CA TRP A 474 -4.87 11.12 -1.65
C TRP A 474 -4.82 9.61 -1.41
N GLY A 475 -3.64 9.10 -1.07
CA GLY A 475 -3.45 7.67 -0.81
C GLY A 475 -3.86 6.80 -2.00
N SER A 476 -4.39 5.61 -1.73
CA SER A 476 -4.70 4.56 -2.73
C SER A 476 -5.73 4.94 -3.81
N LEU A 477 -6.42 6.07 -3.68
CA LEU A 477 -7.36 6.58 -4.68
C LEU A 477 -6.68 7.03 -5.98
N TYR A 478 -5.35 7.22 -5.99
CA TYR A 478 -4.58 7.64 -7.16
C TYR A 478 -4.97 6.89 -8.44
N GLY A 479 -4.91 5.55 -8.40
CA GLY A 479 -5.09 4.73 -9.61
C GLY A 479 -6.50 4.83 -10.18
N ILE A 480 -7.50 4.92 -9.30
CA ILE A 480 -8.92 5.02 -9.66
C ILE A 480 -9.19 6.41 -10.28
N VAL A 481 -8.79 7.48 -9.58
CA VAL A 481 -9.03 8.85 -10.05
C VAL A 481 -8.25 9.16 -11.34
N LYS A 482 -7.02 8.65 -11.46
CA LYS A 482 -6.22 8.77 -12.69
C LYS A 482 -6.94 8.18 -13.91
N GLU A 483 -7.46 6.95 -13.82
CA GLU A 483 -8.18 6.33 -14.93
C GLU A 483 -9.51 7.05 -15.24
N VAL A 484 -10.19 7.58 -14.23
CA VAL A 484 -11.40 8.39 -14.45
C VAL A 484 -11.05 9.72 -15.16
N VAL A 485 -9.93 10.36 -14.83
CA VAL A 485 -9.43 11.52 -15.60
C VAL A 485 -9.15 11.13 -17.05
N ASP A 486 -8.56 9.96 -17.31
CA ASP A 486 -8.30 9.46 -18.66
C ASP A 486 -9.59 9.27 -19.49
N ILE A 487 -10.71 8.94 -18.82
CA ILE A 487 -12.03 8.82 -19.43
C ILE A 487 -12.64 10.21 -19.66
N LEU A 488 -12.72 11.03 -18.62
CA LEU A 488 -13.44 12.31 -18.62
C LEU A 488 -12.74 13.40 -19.44
N LYS A 489 -11.40 13.35 -19.58
CA LYS A 489 -10.64 14.34 -20.34
C LYS A 489 -10.98 14.41 -21.83
N LYS A 490 -11.71 13.41 -22.34
CA LYS A 490 -12.22 13.38 -23.72
C LYS A 490 -13.37 14.37 -23.93
N ASP A 491 -14.15 14.63 -22.87
CA ASP A 491 -15.36 15.45 -22.91
C ASP A 491 -15.19 16.78 -22.16
N HIS A 492 -14.31 16.81 -21.14
CA HIS A 492 -14.15 17.96 -20.24
C HIS A 492 -12.67 18.23 -19.93
N PRO A 493 -12.23 19.49 -19.79
CA PRO A 493 -10.90 19.82 -19.32
C PRO A 493 -10.80 19.54 -17.81
N VAL A 494 -10.36 18.32 -17.46
CA VAL A 494 -10.25 17.83 -16.07
C VAL A 494 -8.83 17.41 -15.73
N CYS A 495 -8.42 17.70 -14.50
CA CYS A 495 -7.19 17.17 -13.92
C CYS A 495 -7.42 16.55 -12.54
N MET A 496 -6.44 15.79 -12.09
CA MET A 496 -6.28 15.27 -10.74
C MET A 496 -5.11 16.00 -10.06
N LEU A 497 -5.30 16.37 -8.80
CA LEU A 497 -4.24 16.66 -7.84
C LEU A 497 -4.21 15.54 -6.80
N HIS A 498 -3.17 14.72 -6.85
CA HIS A 498 -2.94 13.66 -5.88
C HIS A 498 -1.94 14.10 -4.82
N PHE A 499 -2.38 14.10 -3.56
CA PHE A 499 -1.52 14.42 -2.42
C PHE A 499 -0.95 13.13 -1.84
N SER A 500 0.36 12.94 -2.02
CA SER A 500 1.09 11.83 -1.40
C SER A 500 1.98 12.27 -0.23
N GLU A 501 2.24 13.57 -0.11
CA GLU A 501 2.88 14.20 1.04
C GLU A 501 1.83 15.10 1.69
N ILE A 502 1.23 14.61 2.79
CA ILE A 502 -0.03 15.11 3.35
C ILE A 502 0.20 16.26 4.31
N TYR A 503 1.18 16.10 5.20
CA TYR A 503 1.48 17.11 6.21
C TYR A 503 2.99 17.16 6.53
N PRO A 504 3.58 18.36 6.66
CA PRO A 504 2.96 19.65 6.35
C PRO A 504 2.73 19.83 4.85
N PHE A 505 1.96 20.85 4.45
CA PHE A 505 1.85 21.20 3.02
C PHE A 505 3.14 21.85 2.50
N SER A 506 3.41 21.64 1.21
CA SER A 506 4.51 22.29 0.49
C SER A 506 4.44 23.81 0.61
N GLU A 507 5.61 24.46 0.76
CA GLU A 507 5.72 25.92 0.79
C GLU A 507 5.29 26.56 -0.55
N ASP A 508 5.47 25.84 -1.66
CA ASP A 508 4.98 26.30 -2.97
C ASP A 508 3.44 26.19 -3.04
N LYS A 509 2.79 27.33 -3.31
CA LYS A 509 1.34 27.48 -3.34
C LYS A 509 0.74 27.37 -4.75
N THR A 510 1.50 26.86 -5.72
CA THR A 510 1.03 26.72 -7.11
C THR A 510 -0.25 25.88 -7.20
N TRP A 511 -0.32 24.79 -6.43
CA TRP A 511 -1.54 23.98 -6.35
C TRP A 511 -2.75 24.74 -5.79
N GLN A 512 -2.57 25.66 -4.83
CA GLN A 512 -3.68 26.48 -4.28
C GLN A 512 -4.27 27.39 -5.34
N ARG A 513 -3.41 28.04 -6.12
CA ARG A 513 -3.83 28.93 -7.22
C ARG A 513 -4.62 28.18 -8.29
N LEU A 514 -4.30 26.91 -8.53
CA LEU A 514 -5.06 26.06 -9.45
C LEU A 514 -6.48 25.81 -8.91
N LEU A 515 -6.61 25.51 -7.62
CA LEU A 515 -7.92 25.30 -6.98
C LEU A 515 -8.81 26.54 -7.01
N GLU A 516 -8.23 27.73 -6.83
CA GLU A 516 -8.96 29.00 -6.87
C GLU A 516 -9.46 29.37 -8.27
N LYS A 517 -8.75 28.93 -9.33
CA LYS A 517 -9.11 29.18 -10.73
C LYS A 517 -10.10 28.17 -11.29
N ALA A 518 -10.10 26.95 -10.75
CA ALA A 518 -10.97 25.89 -11.20
C ALA A 518 -12.44 26.27 -11.01
N LYS A 519 -13.26 25.98 -12.03
CA LYS A 519 -14.70 26.21 -11.96
C LYS A 519 -15.36 25.25 -10.98
N LEU A 520 -14.90 23.99 -10.97
CA LEU A 520 -15.39 22.92 -10.11
C LEU A 520 -14.23 22.20 -9.45
N VAL A 521 -14.22 22.14 -8.11
CA VAL A 521 -13.27 21.35 -7.32
C VAL A 521 -14.04 20.28 -6.57
N ILE A 522 -13.65 19.01 -6.74
CA ILE A 522 -14.26 17.86 -6.10
C ILE A 522 -13.21 17.14 -5.26
N ASN A 523 -13.47 17.03 -3.95
CA ASN A 523 -12.65 16.23 -3.04
C ASN A 523 -13.17 14.81 -2.96
N ILE A 524 -12.29 13.83 -3.16
CA ILE A 524 -12.61 12.41 -3.18
C ILE A 524 -11.84 11.72 -2.06
N GLU A 525 -12.56 11.10 -1.13
CA GLU A 525 -11.96 10.43 0.02
C GLU A 525 -12.70 9.13 0.36
N GLN A 526 -11.97 8.15 0.87
CA GLN A 526 -12.56 6.92 1.38
C GLN A 526 -12.76 7.00 2.90
N ASN A 527 -13.46 8.02 3.36
CA ASN A 527 -13.92 8.19 4.73
C ASN A 527 -15.22 9.01 4.76
N ALA A 528 -15.93 8.99 5.89
CA ALA A 528 -17.24 9.64 6.00
C ALA A 528 -17.20 11.18 6.02
N THR A 529 -16.11 11.78 6.50
CA THR A 529 -16.09 13.19 6.94
C THR A 529 -15.24 14.13 6.09
N SER A 530 -14.62 13.61 5.03
CA SER A 530 -13.61 14.29 4.22
C SER A 530 -12.48 14.88 5.07
N GLN A 531 -11.74 14.01 5.74
CA GLN A 531 -10.67 14.38 6.66
C GLN A 531 -9.60 15.25 6.01
N PHE A 532 -9.18 14.93 4.78
CA PHE A 532 -8.20 15.72 4.06
C PHE A 532 -8.74 17.11 3.72
N ALA A 533 -10.00 17.22 3.27
CA ALA A 533 -10.60 18.54 3.03
C ALA A 533 -10.69 19.41 4.31
N ARG A 534 -10.91 18.79 5.48
CA ARG A 534 -10.88 19.49 6.78
C ARG A 534 -9.47 19.98 7.11
N LEU A 535 -8.46 19.14 6.93
CA LEU A 535 -7.05 19.51 7.10
C LEU A 535 -6.66 20.66 6.17
N LEU A 536 -7.02 20.54 4.88
CA LEU A 536 -6.78 21.57 3.88
C LEU A 536 -7.37 22.91 4.32
N LYS A 537 -8.63 22.92 4.76
CA LYS A 537 -9.29 24.13 5.25
C LYS A 537 -8.60 24.71 6.48
N MET A 538 -8.20 23.86 7.43
CA MET A 538 -7.51 24.29 8.65
C MET A 538 -6.18 24.98 8.35
N GLU A 539 -5.38 24.42 7.42
CA GLU A 539 -4.04 24.93 7.10
C GLU A 539 -4.03 26.10 6.12
N THR A 540 -5.07 26.25 5.30
CA THR A 540 -5.05 27.18 4.15
C THR A 540 -6.24 28.13 4.08
N GLY A 541 -7.32 27.86 4.82
CA GLY A 541 -8.60 28.56 4.69
C GLY A 541 -9.43 28.15 3.47
N LEU A 542 -8.89 27.37 2.52
CA LEU A 542 -9.60 26.93 1.32
C LEU A 542 -10.71 25.95 1.69
N THR A 543 -11.94 26.26 1.27
CA THR A 543 -13.10 25.40 1.49
C THR A 543 -13.53 24.77 0.18
N ILE A 544 -13.48 23.44 0.11
CA ILE A 544 -14.05 22.66 -1.00
C ILE A 544 -15.54 22.49 -0.74
N LYS A 545 -16.35 22.64 -1.79
CA LYS A 545 -17.82 22.54 -1.71
C LYS A 545 -18.37 21.17 -2.09
N HIS A 546 -17.69 20.47 -2.99
CA HIS A 546 -18.16 19.20 -3.54
C HIS A 546 -17.29 18.05 -3.04
N HIS A 547 -17.95 17.01 -2.54
CA HIS A 547 -17.31 15.87 -1.90
C HIS A 547 -17.89 14.57 -2.46
N ILE A 548 -17.01 13.61 -2.73
CA ILE A 548 -17.37 12.22 -3.00
C ILE A 548 -16.70 11.37 -1.93
N ASN A 549 -17.52 10.86 -1.01
CA ASN A 549 -17.07 10.06 0.11
C ASN A 549 -17.59 8.62 -0.03
N LYS A 550 -16.77 7.63 0.36
CA LYS A 550 -17.17 6.22 0.51
C LYS A 550 -16.57 5.64 1.78
N TYR A 551 -17.37 4.85 2.49
CA TYR A 551 -17.05 4.35 3.84
C TYR A 551 -17.76 3.01 4.11
N ASP A 552 -17.96 2.20 3.06
CA ASP A 552 -18.56 0.86 3.14
C ASP A 552 -17.52 -0.26 3.27
N GLY A 553 -16.24 0.10 3.43
CA GLY A 553 -15.11 -0.83 3.49
C GLY A 553 -14.65 -1.38 2.13
N ARG A 554 -15.22 -0.92 1.01
CA ARG A 554 -14.87 -1.35 -0.35
C ARG A 554 -14.10 -0.26 -1.09
N PRO A 555 -13.12 -0.62 -1.95
CA PRO A 555 -12.52 0.35 -2.84
C PRO A 555 -13.58 0.90 -3.80
N PHE A 556 -13.36 2.09 -4.35
CA PHE A 556 -14.14 2.55 -5.50
C PHE A 556 -13.81 1.71 -6.74
N LEU A 557 -14.81 1.47 -7.56
CA LEU A 557 -14.60 1.00 -8.93
C LEU A 557 -14.58 2.21 -9.89
N ILE A 558 -13.91 2.06 -11.03
CA ILE A 558 -13.78 3.14 -12.02
C ILE A 558 -15.14 3.66 -12.46
N GLU A 559 -16.07 2.75 -12.81
CA GLU A 559 -17.40 3.11 -13.31
C GLU A 559 -18.24 3.82 -12.23
N GLU A 560 -18.15 3.36 -10.98
CA GLU A 560 -18.83 3.99 -9.85
C GLU A 560 -18.35 5.43 -9.63
N MET A 561 -17.03 5.65 -9.69
CA MET A 561 -16.42 6.96 -9.52
C MET A 561 -16.80 7.89 -10.68
N GLU A 562 -16.75 7.39 -11.92
CA GLU A 562 -17.15 8.13 -13.11
C GLU A 562 -18.61 8.61 -13.01
N GLU A 563 -19.54 7.70 -12.66
CA GLU A 563 -20.96 8.00 -12.50
C GLU A 563 -21.18 9.14 -11.49
N LYS A 564 -20.52 9.07 -10.33
CA LYS A 564 -20.61 10.10 -9.27
C LYS A 564 -20.07 11.45 -9.74
N ILE A 565 -18.91 11.49 -10.42
CA ILE A 565 -18.32 12.74 -10.91
C ILE A 565 -19.18 13.35 -12.02
N ARG A 566 -19.64 12.56 -13.01
CA ARG A 566 -20.53 13.06 -14.07
C ARG A 566 -21.83 13.62 -13.51
N GLY A 567 -22.36 13.04 -12.42
CA GLY A 567 -23.51 13.57 -11.69
C GLY A 567 -23.29 15.00 -11.20
N LEU A 568 -22.10 15.30 -10.66
CA LEU A 568 -21.73 16.63 -10.20
C LEU A 568 -21.46 17.60 -11.36
N ILE A 569 -20.83 17.14 -12.45
CA ILE A 569 -20.58 17.97 -13.64
C ILE A 569 -21.90 18.43 -14.28
N LYS A 570 -22.91 17.57 -14.35
CA LYS A 570 -24.23 17.94 -14.92
C LYS A 570 -24.98 18.99 -14.08
N GLY A 571 -24.67 19.06 -12.78
CA GLY A 571 -25.28 20.03 -11.87
C GLY A 571 -24.53 21.37 -11.82
N PHE A 572 -23.44 21.50 -12.58
CA PHE A 572 -22.54 22.64 -12.59
C PHE A 572 -22.71 23.49 -13.85
#